data_AF-A0A231NRN5-F1
#
_entry.id   AF-A0A231NRN5-F1
#
_cell.length_a   1.000
_cell.length_b   1.000
_cell.length_c   1.000
_cell.angle_alpha   90.00
_cell.angle_beta   90.00
_cell.angle_gamma   90.00
#
_symmetry.space_group_name_H-M   'P 1'
#
loop_
_entity.id
_entity.type
_entity.pdbx_description
1 polymer ?
#
loop_
_entity_poly.entity_id
_entity_poly.type
_entity_poly.pdbx_seq_one_letter_code
_entity_poly.pdbx_strand_id
1 'polypeptide(L)'
;MENFNAALDQYLSDTYSEMDVAKDAESLKMIRDMALGALLFCFRAEIITDQDRNLLVDKINLEYGIKWRDLLKEKALDSRR
;
A
#
# COMPACT_ATOMS: atom_id res chain seq x y z
N MET A 1 -1.96 -24.00 -2.04
CA MET A 1 -2.75 -22.81 -1.64
C MET A 1 -2.07 -22.09 -0.47
N GLU A 2 -1.67 -22.77 0.61
CA GLU A 2 -1.00 -22.15 1.77
C GLU A 2 0.25 -21.31 1.45
N ASN A 3 1.14 -21.78 0.56
CA ASN A 3 2.36 -21.01 0.21
C ASN A 3 2.07 -19.66 -0.49
N PHE A 4 0.96 -19.53 -1.21
CA PHE A 4 0.62 -18.28 -1.90
C PHE A 4 0.05 -17.23 -0.96
N ASN A 5 -0.75 -17.66 0.01
CA ASN A 5 -1.29 -16.75 1.02
C ASN A 5 -0.16 -16.17 1.89
N ALA A 6 0.80 -17.02 2.31
CA ALA A 6 1.98 -16.56 3.03
C ALA A 6 2.84 -15.57 2.20
N ALA A 7 2.95 -15.78 0.88
CA ALA A 7 3.66 -14.86 0.00
C ALA A 7 2.95 -13.51 -0.16
N LEU A 8 1.62 -13.50 -0.27
CA LEU A 8 0.83 -12.28 -0.32
C LEU A 8 0.91 -11.50 0.99
N ASP A 9 0.82 -12.17 2.13
CA ASP A 9 0.94 -11.55 3.45
C ASP A 9 2.32 -10.88 3.62
N GLN A 10 3.39 -11.57 3.25
CA GLN A 10 4.74 -11.00 3.29
C GLN A 10 4.85 -9.78 2.35
N TYR A 11 4.36 -9.89 1.12
CA TYR A 11 4.37 -8.80 0.16
C TYR A 11 3.65 -7.55 0.68
N LEU A 12 2.51 -7.72 1.35
CA LEU A 12 1.76 -6.62 1.95
C LEU A 12 2.51 -6.01 3.14
N SER A 13 3.15 -6.83 3.98
CA SER A 13 4.02 -6.35 5.07
C SER A 13 5.19 -5.50 4.54
N ASP A 14 5.84 -5.95 3.47
CA ASP A 14 6.93 -5.23 2.83
C ASP A 14 6.42 -3.92 2.22
N THR A 15 5.27 -3.96 1.54
CA THR A 15 4.60 -2.77 0.98
C THR A 15 4.35 -1.71 2.06
N TYR A 16 3.81 -2.09 3.22
CA TYR A 16 3.56 -1.14 4.31
C TYR A 16 4.86 -0.55 4.87
N SER A 17 5.92 -1.36 4.95
CA SER A 17 7.25 -0.91 5.36
C SER A 17 7.84 0.10 4.37
N GLU A 18 7.66 -0.14 3.06
CA GLU A 18 8.09 0.78 2.01
C GLU A 18 7.30 2.11 2.04
N MET A 19 5.97 2.05 2.28
CA MET A 19 5.16 3.26 2.44
C MET A 19 5.59 4.11 3.64
N ASP A 20 6.03 3.48 4.73
CA ASP A 20 6.48 4.17 5.95
C ASP A 20 7.75 4.99 5.73
N VAL A 21 8.64 4.52 4.85
CA VAL A 21 9.93 5.18 4.57
C VAL A 21 9.92 6.06 3.32
N ALA A 22 8.80 6.14 2.61
CA ALA A 22 8.64 6.98 1.43
C ALA A 22 8.76 8.46 1.79
N LYS A 23 9.65 9.20 1.11
CA LYS A 23 9.97 10.61 1.43
C LYS A 23 9.24 11.62 0.54
N ASP A 24 8.53 11.13 -0.46
CA ASP A 24 7.86 11.97 -1.43
C ASP A 24 6.56 11.36 -1.95
N ALA A 25 5.74 12.24 -2.50
CA ALA A 25 4.41 11.98 -3.01
C ALA A 25 4.39 10.97 -4.17
N GLU A 26 5.39 11.02 -5.04
CA GLU A 26 5.43 10.20 -6.25
C GLU A 26 5.81 8.76 -5.89
N SER A 27 6.84 8.58 -5.08
CA SER A 27 7.26 7.28 -4.53
C SER A 27 6.11 6.62 -3.76
N LEU A 28 5.45 7.36 -2.86
CA LEU A 28 4.32 6.84 -2.09
C LEU A 28 3.15 6.38 -2.99
N LYS A 29 2.85 7.16 -4.04
CA LYS A 29 1.83 6.79 -5.03
C LYS A 29 2.24 5.54 -5.82
N MET A 30 3.49 5.42 -6.23
CA MET A 30 3.99 4.24 -6.96
C MET A 30 3.85 2.96 -6.13
N ILE A 31 4.24 3.00 -4.85
CA ILE A 31 4.12 1.84 -3.94
C ILE A 31 2.66 1.41 -3.81
N ARG A 32 1.74 2.36 -3.62
CA ARG A 32 0.29 2.08 -3.60
C ARG A 32 -0.19 1.44 -4.90
N ASP A 33 0.15 2.03 -6.04
CA ASP A 33 -0.31 1.57 -7.34
C ASP A 33 0.20 0.16 -7.65
N MET A 34 1.45 -0.16 -7.27
CA MET A 34 2.01 -1.51 -7.38
C MET A 34 1.23 -2.52 -6.53
N ALA A 35 0.95 -2.17 -5.28
CA ALA A 35 0.24 -3.06 -4.37
C ALA A 35 -1.22 -3.31 -4.80
N LEU A 36 -1.92 -2.28 -5.29
CA LEU A 36 -3.25 -2.43 -5.90
C LEU A 36 -3.21 -3.33 -7.15
N GLY A 37 -2.16 -3.22 -7.96
CA GLY A 37 -1.93 -4.09 -9.12
C GLY A 37 -1.74 -5.56 -8.71
N ALA A 38 -0.94 -5.82 -7.67
CA ALA A 38 -0.74 -7.16 -7.13
C ALA A 38 -2.04 -7.78 -6.59
N LEU A 39 -2.83 -7.01 -5.83
CA LEU A 39 -4.14 -7.46 -5.35
C LEU A 39 -5.11 -7.79 -6.50
N LEU A 40 -5.14 -6.96 -7.54
CA LEU A 40 -5.97 -7.22 -8.72
C LEU A 40 -5.53 -8.52 -9.42
N PHE A 41 -4.21 -8.74 -9.54
CA PHE A 41 -3.69 -9.98 -10.09
C PHE A 41 -4.10 -11.20 -9.25
N CYS A 42 -3.90 -11.15 -7.93
CA CYS A 42 -4.29 -12.23 -7.01
C CYS A 42 -5.78 -12.54 -7.08
N PHE A 43 -6.62 -11.51 -7.18
CA PHE A 43 -8.06 -11.69 -7.36
C PHE A 43 -8.39 -12.36 -8.71
N ARG A 44 -7.79 -11.90 -9.81
CA ARG A 44 -8.03 -12.52 -11.15
C ARG A 44 -7.50 -13.95 -11.24
N ALA A 45 -6.50 -14.30 -10.44
CA ALA A 45 -5.96 -15.64 -10.33
C ALA A 45 -6.70 -16.53 -9.30
N GLU A 46 -7.81 -16.03 -8.73
CA GLU A 46 -8.62 -16.74 -7.72
C GLU A 46 -7.84 -17.14 -6.46
N ILE A 47 -6.76 -16.41 -6.14
CA ILE A 47 -5.96 -16.62 -4.93
C ILE A 47 -6.67 -16.04 -3.71
N ILE A 48 -7.35 -14.90 -3.90
CA ILE A 48 -8.13 -14.22 -2.86
C ILE A 48 -9.56 -13.99 -3.34
N THR A 49 -10.50 -13.93 -2.40
CA THR A 49 -11.91 -13.67 -2.72
C THR A 49 -12.17 -12.20 -3.07
N ASP A 50 -13.35 -11.90 -3.63
CA ASP A 50 -13.78 -10.51 -3.86
C ASP A 50 -13.85 -9.72 -2.55
N GLN A 51 -14.30 -10.37 -1.47
CA GLN A 51 -14.38 -9.76 -0.15
C GLN A 51 -13.00 -9.43 0.41
N ASP A 52 -12.03 -10.36 0.29
CA ASP A 52 -10.65 -10.13 0.70
C ASP A 52 -10.02 -9.01 -0.10
N ARG A 53 -10.22 -9.00 -1.43
CA ARG A 53 -9.73 -7.92 -2.30
C ARG A 53 -10.23 -6.56 -1.81
N ASN A 54 -11.54 -6.41 -1.58
CA ASN A 54 -12.12 -5.15 -1.15
C ASN A 54 -11.53 -4.69 0.19
N LEU A 55 -11.45 -5.59 1.17
CA LEU A 55 -10.86 -5.30 2.48
C LEU A 55 -9.39 -4.85 2.36
N LEU A 56 -8.59 -5.54 1.55
CA LEU A 56 -7.17 -5.24 1.37
C LEU A 56 -6.95 -3.92 0.61
N VAL A 57 -7.78 -3.63 -0.41
CA VAL A 57 -7.76 -2.35 -1.12
C VAL A 57 -8.08 -1.19 -0.17
N ASP A 58 -9.10 -1.34 0.68
CA ASP A 58 -9.46 -0.32 1.67
C ASP A 58 -8.31 -0.05 2.66
N LYS A 59 -7.65 -1.12 3.15
CA LYS A 59 -6.48 -1.00 4.02
C LYS A 59 -5.33 -0.26 3.35
N ILE A 60 -4.98 -0.62 2.11
CA ILE A 60 -3.91 0.06 1.36
C ILE A 60 -4.23 1.54 1.17
N ASN A 61 -5.47 1.88 0.81
CA ASN A 61 -5.87 3.27 0.59
C ASN A 61 -5.86 4.08 1.90
N LEU A 62 -6.26 3.46 3.01
CA LEU A 62 -6.19 4.10 4.33
C LEU A 62 -4.74 4.41 4.72
N GLU A 63 -3.85 3.44 4.60
CA GLU A 63 -2.43 3.60 4.95
C GLU A 63 -1.77 4.67 4.08
N TYR A 64 -1.98 4.61 2.76
CA TYR A 64 -1.57 5.63 1.82
C TYR A 64 -2.05 7.03 2.23
N GLY A 65 -3.32 7.17 2.61
CA GLY A 65 -3.91 8.45 3.02
C GLY A 65 -3.27 9.01 4.30
N ILE A 66 -2.94 8.15 5.26
CA ILE A 66 -2.24 8.53 6.49
C ILE A 66 -0.85 9.07 6.16
N LYS A 67 -0.04 8.30 5.41
CA LYS A 67 1.33 8.68 5.05
C LYS A 67 1.39 9.93 4.17
N TRP A 68 0.47 10.03 3.22
CA TRP A 68 0.34 11.21 2.36
C TRP A 68 0.11 12.48 3.18
N ARG A 69 -0.80 12.42 4.16
CA ARG A 69 -1.08 13.55 5.04
C ARG A 69 0.16 13.94 5.87
N ASP A 70 0.93 12.96 6.31
CA ASP A 70 2.12 13.22 7.13
C ASP A 70 3.23 13.88 6.30
N LEU A 71 3.46 13.42 5.05
CA LEU A 71 4.34 14.09 4.09
C LEU A 71 3.94 15.55 3.80
N LEU A 72 2.65 15.84 3.70
CA LEU A 72 2.16 17.21 3.51
C LEU A 72 2.49 18.11 4.71
N LYS A 73 2.39 17.58 5.94
CA LYS A 73 2.72 18.32 7.16
C LYS A 73 4.22 18.62 7.23
N GLU A 74 5.07 17.65 6.91
CA GLU A 74 6.53 17.84 6.90
C GLU A 74 6.96 18.94 5.93
N LYS A 75 6.47 18.90 4.68
CA LYS A 75 6.73 19.96 3.70
C LYS A 75 6.26 21.35 4.16
N ALA A 76 5.11 21.40 4.84
CA ALA A 76 4.57 22.65 5.37
C ALA A 76 5.40 23.21 6.55
N LEU A 77 6.08 22.35 7.30
CA LEU A 77 7.00 22.76 8.38
C LEU A 77 8.34 23.23 7.83
N ASP A 78 8.89 22.53 6.83
CA ASP A 78 10.17 22.89 6.21
C ASP A 78 10.11 24.21 5.44
N SER A 79 8.96 24.54 4.83
CA SER A 79 8.76 25.83 4.16
C SER A 79 8.69 27.05 5.10
N ARG A 80 8.68 26.84 6.42
CA ARG A 80 8.69 27.91 7.44
C ARG A 80 10.05 28.11 8.10
N ARG A 81 11.07 27.34 7.73
CA ARG A 81 12.45 27.46 8.22
C ARG A 81 13.31 28.21 7.20
#